data_AF-A0A3B4VGG5-F1
#
_entry.id   AF-A0A3B4VGG5-F1
#
_cell.length_a   1.000
_cell.length_b   1.000
_cell.length_c   1.000
_cell.angle_alpha   90.00
_cell.angle_beta   90.00
_cell.angle_gamma   90.00
#
_symmetry.space_group_name_H-M   'P 1'
#
loop_
_entity.id
_entity.type
_entity.pdbx_description
1 polymer ?
#
loop_
_entity_poly.entity_id
_entity_poly.type
_entity_poly.pdbx_seq_one_letter_code
_entity_poly.pdbx_strand_id
1 'polypeptide(L)' 'MNGLRGKNKPLLYLGREYPKGGEYFRDRLRAAFTKNKSVQDPEQIKEMITRGEYVARELEALYYLRKYRALKKRYYEE' A
#
# COMPACT_ATOMS: atom_id res chain seq x y z
N MET A 1 -12.73 -12.17 -16.23
CA MET A 1 -12.00 -11.66 -15.03
C MET A 1 -10.75 -10.83 -15.40
N ASN A 2 -10.85 -9.80 -16.27
CA ASN A 2 -9.69 -9.02 -16.73
C ASN A 2 -9.59 -7.60 -16.16
N GLY A 3 -10.49 -7.19 -15.26
CA GLY A 3 -10.55 -5.81 -14.73
C GLY A 3 -9.59 -5.46 -13.59
N LEU A 4 -8.92 -6.44 -12.96
CA LEU A 4 -8.12 -6.21 -11.73
C LEU A 4 -6.61 -6.06 -11.98
N ARG A 5 -6.12 -6.17 -13.21
CA ARG A 5 -4.68 -6.04 -13.54
C ARG A 5 -4.20 -4.58 -13.64
N GLY A 6 -5.09 -3.61 -13.84
CA GLY A 6 -4.73 -2.19 -13.97
C GLY A 6 -4.44 -1.48 -12.64
N LYS A 7 -5.21 -1.77 -11.59
CA LYS A 7 -5.16 -1.03 -10.31
C LYS A 7 -4.03 -1.46 -9.35
N ASN A 8 -3.31 -2.54 -9.65
CA ASN A 8 -2.23 -3.07 -8.79
C ASN A 8 -0.84 -2.44 -9.05
N LYS A 9 -0.66 -1.77 -10.19
CA LYS A 9 0.63 -1.15 -10.54
C LYS A 9 1.09 -0.04 -9.57
N PRO A 10 0.22 0.83 -9.03
CA PRO A 10 0.64 1.87 -8.07
C PRO A 10 1.07 1.28 -6.72
N LEU A 11 0.35 0.29 -6.21
CA LEU A 11 0.61 -0.37 -4.92
C LEU A 11 1.95 -1.14 -4.90
N LEU A 12 2.30 -1.77 -6.03
CA LEU A 12 3.57 -2.48 -6.17
C LEU A 12 4.78 -1.54 -6.22
N TYR A 13 4.60 -0.30 -6.70
CA TYR A 13 5.64 0.74 -6.71
C TYR A 13 5.82 1.34 -5.31
N LEU A 14 4.72 1.61 -4.60
CA LEU A 14 4.72 2.10 -3.21
C LEU A 14 5.38 1.12 -2.24
N GLY A 15 5.19 -0.19 -2.44
CA GLY A 15 5.85 -1.21 -1.62
C GLY A 15 7.37 -1.13 -1.70
N ARG A 16 7.94 -0.85 -2.87
CA ARG A 16 9.40 -0.93 -3.10
C ARG A 16 10.22 0.02 -2.22
N GLU A 17 9.63 1.14 -1.81
CA GLU A 17 10.24 2.13 -0.92
C GLU A 17 9.79 2.01 0.54
N TYR A 18 9.06 0.95 0.88
CA TYR A 18 8.67 0.69 2.26
C TYR A 18 9.93 0.53 3.14
N PRO A 19 9.96 1.07 4.37
CA PRO A 19 11.15 1.02 5.24
C PRO A 19 11.67 -0.40 5.51
N LYS A 20 10.76 -1.40 5.47
CA LYS A 20 11.07 -2.83 5.62
C LYS A 20 11.20 -3.58 4.28
N GLY A 21 11.19 -2.88 3.16
CA GLY A 21 11.25 -3.43 1.80
C GLY A 21 9.89 -3.79 1.20
N GLY A 22 9.81 -3.77 -0.14
CA GLY A 22 8.58 -4.07 -0.87
C GLY A 22 8.16 -5.53 -0.86
N GLU A 23 9.06 -6.43 -0.51
CA GLU A 23 8.78 -7.84 -0.30
C GLU A 23 7.94 -8.04 0.96
N TYR A 24 8.34 -7.42 2.09
CA TYR A 24 7.58 -7.42 3.33
C TYR A 24 6.16 -6.87 3.16
N PHE A 25 6.00 -5.81 2.36
CA PHE A 25 4.70 -5.26 2.03
C PHE A 25 3.85 -6.23 1.20
N ARG A 26 4.44 -6.83 0.15
CA ARG A 26 3.75 -7.80 -0.70
C ARG A 26 3.30 -9.02 0.08
N ASP A 27 4.13 -9.55 0.97
CA ASP A 27 3.81 -10.73 1.77
C ASP A 27 2.65 -10.47 2.73
N ARG A 28 2.61 -9.30 3.37
CA ARG A 28 1.48 -8.89 4.23
C ARG A 28 0.20 -8.69 3.42
N LEU A 29 0.30 -8.10 2.24
CA LEU A 29 -0.85 -7.94 1.34
C LEU A 29 -1.39 -9.33 0.95
N ARG A 30 -0.50 -10.23 0.52
CA ARG A 30 -0.85 -11.59 0.10
C ARG A 30 -1.45 -12.39 1.24
N ALA A 31 -0.90 -12.30 2.44
CA ALA A 31 -1.43 -12.95 3.63
C ALA A 31 -2.83 -12.44 3.98
N ALA A 32 -3.08 -11.13 3.88
CA ALA A 32 -4.40 -10.54 4.11
C ALA A 32 -5.43 -11.05 3.08
N PHE A 33 -5.07 -11.09 1.80
CA PHE A 33 -5.95 -11.62 0.75
C PHE A 33 -6.20 -13.12 0.88
N THR A 34 -5.18 -13.92 1.25
CA THR A 34 -5.35 -15.36 1.48
C THR A 34 -6.24 -15.64 2.70
N LYS A 35 -6.08 -14.89 3.79
CA LYS A 35 -6.88 -15.06 5.02
C LYS A 35 -8.36 -14.74 4.78
N ASN A 36 -8.65 -13.80 3.87
CA ASN A 36 -10.01 -13.34 3.59
C ASN A 36 -10.65 -14.02 2.36
N LYS A 37 -10.00 -15.03 1.77
CA LYS A 37 -10.44 -15.70 0.54
C LYS A 37 -11.80 -16.40 0.68
N SER A 38 -12.17 -16.83 1.88
CA SER A 38 -13.43 -17.53 2.17
C SER A 38 -14.59 -16.60 2.55
N VAL A 39 -14.37 -15.29 2.61
CA VAL A 39 -15.41 -14.31 2.94
C VAL A 39 -16.33 -14.14 1.74
N GLN A 40 -17.61 -14.46 1.89
CA GLN A 40 -18.65 -14.31 0.86
C GLN A 40 -19.66 -13.22 1.17
N ASP A 41 -19.59 -12.64 2.37
CA ASP A 41 -20.48 -11.58 2.80
C ASP A 41 -20.17 -10.25 2.07
N PRO A 42 -21.12 -9.68 1.30
CA PRO A 42 -20.90 -8.46 0.54
C PRO A 42 -20.49 -7.25 1.39
N GLU A 43 -21.00 -7.13 2.62
CA GLU A 43 -20.66 -6.00 3.49
C GLU A 43 -19.22 -6.09 3.99
N GLN A 44 -18.79 -7.26 4.44
CA GLN A 44 -17.40 -7.50 4.84
C GLN A 44 -16.42 -7.26 3.70
N ILE A 45 -16.77 -7.66 2.46
CA ILE A 45 -15.93 -7.39 1.29
C ILE A 45 -15.77 -5.88 1.08
N LYS A 46 -16.85 -5.11 1.21
CA LYS A 46 -16.82 -3.65 1.05
C LYS A 46 -15.97 -2.97 2.13
N GLU A 47 -16.08 -3.42 3.37
CA GLU A 47 -15.26 -2.92 4.48
C GLU A 47 -13.77 -3.24 4.25
N MET A 48 -13.45 -4.45 3.82
CA MET A 48 -12.08 -4.87 3.51
C MET A 48 -11.46 -4.06 2.36
N ILE A 49 -12.24 -3.75 1.31
CA ILE A 49 -11.80 -2.88 0.22
C ILE A 49 -11.51 -1.47 0.76
N THR A 50 -12.42 -0.91 1.55
CA THR A 50 -12.27 0.43 2.14
C THR A 50 -11.02 0.51 3.02
N ARG A 51 -10.76 -0.52 3.81
CA ARG A 51 -9.56 -0.64 4.64
C ARG A 51 -8.30 -0.74 3.79
N GLY A 52 -8.34 -1.50 2.68
CA GLY A 52 -7.24 -1.58 1.72
C GLY A 52 -6.90 -0.23 1.08
N GLU A 53 -7.92 0.56 0.70
CA GLU A 53 -7.75 1.90 0.16
C GLU A 53 -7.19 2.89 1.21
N TYR A 54 -7.60 2.77 2.47
CA TYR A 54 -7.03 3.57 3.55
C TYR A 54 -5.53 3.30 3.72
N VAL A 55 -5.13 2.03 3.79
CA VAL A 55 -3.72 1.64 3.90
C VAL A 55 -2.91 2.12 2.70
N ALA A 56 -3.48 2.08 1.49
CA ALA A 56 -2.84 2.60 0.29
C ALA A 56 -2.52 4.10 0.41
N ARG A 57 -3.48 4.91 0.88
CA ARG A 57 -3.31 6.35 1.08
C ARG A 57 -2.28 6.68 2.16
N GLU A 58 -2.26 5.90 3.25
CA GLU A 58 -1.28 6.07 4.32
C GLU A 58 0.16 5.81 3.83
N LEU A 59 0.35 4.79 2.99
CA LEU A 59 1.63 4.51 2.36
C LEU A 59 2.07 5.61 1.39
N GLU A 60 1.13 6.16 0.62
CA GLU A 60 1.39 7.29 -0.25
C GLU A 60 1.81 8.54 0.55
N ALA A 61 1.13 8.83 1.66
CA ALA A 61 1.51 9.93 2.55
C ALA A 61 2.91 9.73 3.15
N LEU A 62 3.23 8.52 3.61
CA LEU A 62 4.56 8.17 4.12
C LEU A 62 5.65 8.33 3.06
N TYR A 63 5.36 7.97 1.81
CA TYR A 63 6.26 8.16 0.67
C TYR A 63 6.59 9.64 0.44
N TYR A 64 5.56 10.50 0.38
CA TYR A 64 5.76 11.95 0.22
C TYR A 64 6.48 12.58 1.41
N LEU A 65 6.14 12.17 2.64
CA LEU A 65 6.81 12.64 3.84
C LEU A 65 8.31 12.31 3.83
N ARG A 66 8.69 11.11 3.39
CA ARG A 66 10.10 10.71 3.26
C ARG A 66 10.83 11.54 2.22
N LYS A 67 10.22 11.77 1.05
CA LYS A 67 10.77 12.68 0.03
C LYS A 67 10.96 14.09 0.57
N TYR A 68 9.97 14.62 1.27
CA TYR A 68 10.05 15.93 1.89
C TYR A 68 11.18 16.01 2.92
N ARG A 69 11.35 15.00 3.79
CA ARG A 69 12.47 14.93 4.73
C ARG A 69 13.82 14.91 4.04
N ALA A 70 13.97 14.11 2.98
CA ALA A 70 15.21 14.05 2.20
C ALA A 70 15.52 15.37 1.49
N LEU A 71 14.49 16.04 0.96
CA LEU A 71 14.62 17.37 0.35
C LEU A 71 15.02 18.40 1.42
N LYS A 72 14.31 18.45 2.55
CA LYS A 72 14.60 19.38 3.64
C LYS A 72 16.04 19.24 4.12
N LYS A 73 16.52 18.00 4.28
CA LYS A 73 17.92 17.73 4.66
C LYS A 73 18.93 18.35 3.69
N ARG A 74 18.69 18.26 2.38
CA ARG A 74 19.62 18.78 1.36
C ARG A 74 19.63 20.30 1.23
N TYR A 75 18.54 20.97 1.57
CA TYR A 75 18.36 22.40 1.32
C TYR A 75 18.40 23.27 2.59
N TYR A 76 18.31 22.68 3.79
CA TYR A 76 18.23 23.42 5.06
C TYR A 76 19.22 22.96 6.13
N GLU A 77 20.07 21.96 5.86
CA GLU A 77 21.24 21.68 6.71
C GLU A 77 22.49 22.34 6.08
N GLU A 78 22.62 23.66 6.26
CA GLU A 78 23.93 24.35 6.39
C GLU A 78 24.18 24.60 7.88
#